data_AF-A0A355B7T7-F1
#
_entry.id   AF-A0A355B7T7-F1
#
_cell.length_a   1.000
_cell.length_b   1.000
_cell.length_c   1.000
_cell.angle_alpha   90.00
_cell.angle_beta   90.00
_cell.angle_gamma   90.00
#
_symmetry.space_group_name_H-M   'P 1'
#
loop_
_entity.id
_entity.type
_entity.pdbx_description
1 polymer ?
#
loop_
_entity_poly.entity_id
_entity_poly.type
_entity_poly.pdbx_seq_one_letter_code
_entity_poly.pdbx_strand_id
1 'polypeptide(L)'
;MSAFRGAGMVKARRNSRAGFLAGWLLIVWIMATGLTPAEPALVPSAPVEEKLVYDISFLIFKNAAVGSMTMKYLPDRGLYEGVVSARTKGFVGLVSLFRQDRYRSVMRLDDDGRLVPVEFHKEVVMGGFKSVSSTFLDYASGVMWWTSTRVEGG
;
A
#
# COMPACT_ATOMS: atom_id res chain seq x y z
N MET A 1 22.52 48.93 57.07
CA MET A 1 22.71 50.31 56.57
C MET A 1 24.18 50.52 56.27
N SER A 2 24.54 50.70 54.99
CA SER A 2 25.72 51.44 54.47
C SER A 2 25.79 51.10 52.97
N ALA A 3 25.13 51.86 52.12
CA ALA A 3 25.60 53.08 51.44
C ALA A 3 26.48 52.79 50.21
N PHE A 4 25.95 53.24 49.08
CA PHE A 4 26.34 53.02 47.69
C PHE A 4 27.42 54.03 47.25
N ARG A 5 28.43 53.58 46.50
CA ARG A 5 29.34 54.34 45.62
C ARG A 5 30.00 53.29 44.72
N GLY A 6 30.06 53.32 43.40
CA GLY A 6 29.75 54.30 42.37
C GLY A 6 30.69 53.99 41.18
N ALA A 7 30.13 54.05 39.97
CA ALA A 7 30.80 54.21 38.67
C ALA A 7 31.64 53.04 38.07
N GLY A 8 31.21 52.59 36.88
CA GLY A 8 31.99 51.71 36.01
C GLY A 8 31.20 51.20 34.80
N MET A 9 30.53 52.08 34.05
CA MET A 9 29.79 51.73 32.84
C MET A 9 30.76 51.59 31.66
N VAL A 10 31.12 50.35 31.28
CA VAL A 10 31.90 50.10 30.07
C VAL A 10 30.95 49.93 28.89
N LYS A 11 30.81 51.00 28.11
CA LYS A 11 30.08 51.02 26.84
C LYS A 11 30.96 50.39 25.75
N ALA A 12 30.85 49.09 25.54
CA ALA A 12 31.51 48.43 24.42
C ALA A 12 30.76 48.74 23.10
N ARG A 13 31.49 49.41 22.21
CA ARG A 13 31.04 49.99 20.95
C ARG A 13 30.74 48.90 19.91
N ARG A 14 29.59 49.02 19.25
CA ARG A 14 29.15 48.24 18.08
C ARG A 14 30.20 48.34 16.95
N ASN A 15 30.65 47.19 16.45
CA ASN A 15 30.75 46.83 15.03
C ASN A 15 31.79 45.73 14.83
N SER A 16 31.37 44.55 14.36
CA SER A 16 32.24 43.70 13.58
C SER A 16 31.41 42.91 12.58
N ARG A 17 31.72 43.12 11.31
CA ARG A 17 31.19 42.47 10.11
C ARG A 17 31.67 41.01 10.06
N ALA A 18 31.37 40.21 11.08
CA ALA A 18 31.93 38.85 11.26
C ALA A 18 30.90 37.72 11.06
N GLY A 19 29.64 38.02 10.76
CA GLY A 19 28.60 37.00 10.60
C GLY A 19 28.63 36.24 9.26
N PHE A 20 29.18 36.84 8.19
CA PHE A 20 29.10 36.27 6.84
C PHE A 20 30.14 35.16 6.59
N LEU A 21 31.37 35.30 7.13
CA LEU A 21 32.45 34.33 6.91
C LEU A 21 32.27 33.05 7.73
N ALA A 22 31.72 33.15 8.94
CA ALA A 22 31.45 32.00 9.81
C ALA A 22 30.37 31.08 9.23
N GLY A 23 29.32 31.65 8.62
CA GLY A 23 28.28 30.87 7.94
C GLY A 23 28.80 30.15 6.69
N TRP A 24 29.74 30.77 5.96
CA TRP A 24 30.31 30.17 4.74
C TRP A 24 31.25 29.00 5.03
N LEU A 25 32.08 29.11 6.07
CA LEU A 25 32.93 28.01 6.52
C LEU A 25 32.13 26.80 7.01
N LEU A 26 30.96 27.02 7.62
CA LEU A 26 30.06 25.94 8.06
C LEU A 26 29.49 25.16 6.86
N ILE A 27 29.11 25.85 5.78
CA ILE A 27 28.61 25.22 4.55
C ILE A 27 29.71 24.41 3.86
N VAL A 28 30.93 24.96 3.77
CA VAL A 28 32.09 24.24 3.21
C VAL A 28 32.43 23.00 4.04
N TRP A 29 32.28 23.07 5.36
CA TRP A 29 32.52 21.92 6.25
C TRP A 29 31.46 20.81 6.08
N ILE A 30 30.19 21.18 5.88
CA ILE A 30 29.11 20.22 5.58
C ILE A 30 29.35 19.52 4.22
N MET A 31 29.79 20.28 3.21
CA MET A 31 30.11 19.72 1.88
C MET A 31 31.35 18.80 1.91
N ALA A 32 32.34 19.08 2.77
CA ALA A 32 33.56 18.26 2.89
C ALA A 32 33.38 16.95 3.69
N THR A 33 32.34 16.87 4.53
CA THR A 33 32.05 15.71 5.40
C THR A 33 31.06 14.73 4.79
N GLY A 34 30.47 15.04 3.63
CA GLY A 34 29.48 14.17 2.98
C GLY A 34 28.24 13.90 3.84
N LEU A 35 28.01 14.72 4.88
CA LEU A 35 26.83 14.67 5.73
C LEU A 35 25.66 15.25 4.95
N THR A 36 25.16 14.48 3.98
CA THR A 36 23.81 14.69 3.51
C THR A 36 22.87 14.45 4.70
N PRO A 37 21.92 15.34 4.99
CA PRO A 37 20.86 14.98 5.91
C PRO A 37 20.24 13.69 5.37
N ALA A 38 20.13 12.67 6.23
CA ALA A 38 19.58 11.38 5.86
C ALA A 38 18.27 11.65 5.11
N GLU A 39 18.26 11.30 3.82
CA GLU A 39 17.07 11.38 3.00
C GLU A 39 15.98 10.61 3.76
N PRO A 40 14.85 11.24 4.11
CA PRO A 40 13.81 10.53 4.83
C PRO A 40 13.47 9.33 3.96
N ALA A 41 13.74 8.13 4.47
CA ALA A 41 13.46 6.90 3.76
C ALA A 41 12.04 7.03 3.21
N LEU A 42 11.90 6.94 1.89
CA LEU A 42 10.60 6.90 1.23
C LEU A 42 9.84 5.74 1.83
N VAL A 43 9.06 5.99 2.88
CA VAL A 43 8.08 5.04 3.37
C VAL A 43 7.13 4.90 2.19
N PRO A 44 7.05 3.74 1.52
CA PRO A 44 6.08 3.56 0.46
C PRO A 44 4.73 3.90 1.10
N SER A 45 4.11 4.99 0.65
CA SER A 45 2.80 5.38 1.13
C SER A 45 1.91 4.18 0.88
N ALA A 46 1.40 3.57 1.96
CA ALA A 46 0.46 2.46 1.82
C ALA A 46 -0.60 2.91 0.80
N PRO A 47 -0.89 2.10 -0.24
CA PRO A 47 -1.85 2.46 -1.26
C PRO A 47 -3.13 2.83 -0.54
N VAL A 48 -3.64 4.02 -0.87
CA VAL A 48 -4.96 4.46 -0.45
C VAL A 48 -5.92 3.34 -0.81
N GLU A 49 -6.85 3.00 0.08
CA GLU A 49 -7.83 1.96 -0.21
C GLU A 49 -8.62 2.38 -1.46
N GLU A 50 -8.35 1.71 -2.58
CA GLU A 50 -8.94 2.01 -3.88
C GLU A 50 -10.01 0.97 -4.19
N LYS A 51 -11.17 1.46 -4.61
CA LYS A 51 -12.28 0.61 -5.08
C LYS A 51 -12.63 0.98 -6.52
N LEU A 52 -12.38 0.05 -7.42
CA LEU A 52 -12.68 0.16 -8.84
C LEU A 52 -13.93 -0.66 -9.15
N VAL A 53 -14.88 -0.08 -9.88
CA VAL A 53 -16.12 -0.75 -10.29
C VAL A 53 -16.22 -0.70 -11.80
N TYR A 54 -16.45 -1.85 -12.41
CA TYR A 54 -16.47 -2.04 -13.85
C TYR A 54 -17.83 -2.54 -14.30
N ASP A 55 -18.39 -1.90 -15.31
CA ASP A 55 -19.49 -2.44 -16.11
C ASP A 55 -18.88 -3.13 -17.34
N ILE A 56 -19.13 -4.42 -17.48
CA ILE A 56 -18.48 -5.27 -18.47
C ILE A 56 -19.50 -5.60 -19.55
N SER A 57 -19.19 -5.23 -20.79
CA SER A 57 -19.96 -5.62 -21.98
C SER A 57 -19.15 -6.62 -22.82
N PHE A 58 -19.82 -7.60 -23.43
CA PHE A 58 -19.16 -8.67 -24.19
C PHE A 58 -19.88 -8.92 -25.51
N LEU A 59 -19.15 -8.79 -26.62
CA LEU A 59 -19.67 -8.89 -27.99
C LEU A 59 -20.88 -7.95 -28.20
N ILE A 60 -22.03 -8.51 -28.54
CA ILE A 60 -23.28 -7.78 -28.77
C ILE A 60 -24.08 -7.52 -27.46
N PHE A 61 -23.63 -8.06 -26.33
CA PHE A 61 -24.32 -7.95 -25.05
C PHE A 61 -23.78 -6.78 -24.23
N LYS A 62 -24.63 -5.77 -24.04
CA LYS A 62 -24.39 -4.66 -23.10
C LYS A 62 -24.69 -5.13 -21.67
N ASN A 63 -23.94 -4.62 -20.70
CA ASN A 63 -24.12 -4.96 -19.27
C ASN A 63 -24.08 -6.48 -19.00
N ALA A 64 -23.13 -7.16 -19.63
CA ALA A 64 -22.97 -8.62 -19.53
C ALA A 64 -22.54 -9.06 -18.12
N ALA A 65 -21.77 -8.23 -17.42
CA ALA A 65 -21.37 -8.45 -16.04
C ALA A 65 -21.07 -7.14 -15.31
N VAL A 66 -21.03 -7.20 -13.99
CA VAL A 66 -20.43 -6.15 -13.15
C VAL A 66 -19.25 -6.73 -12.39
N GLY A 67 -18.15 -6.00 -12.35
CA GLY A 67 -16.95 -6.34 -11.60
C GLY A 67 -16.60 -5.26 -10.57
N SER A 68 -15.94 -5.64 -9.49
CA SER A 68 -15.31 -4.71 -8.56
C SER A 68 -13.97 -5.23 -8.11
N MET A 69 -13.00 -4.34 -7.99
CA MET A 69 -11.66 -4.62 -7.46
C MET A 69 -11.38 -3.70 -6.29
N THR A 70 -10.82 -4.24 -5.22
CA THR A 70 -10.31 -3.47 -4.09
C THR A 70 -8.88 -3.87 -3.79
N MET A 71 -8.04 -2.90 -3.42
CA MET A 71 -6.70 -3.15 -2.89
C MET A 71 -6.58 -2.40 -1.56
N LYS A 72 -6.09 -3.07 -0.52
CA LYS A 72 -5.82 -2.43 0.77
C LYS A 72 -4.59 -3.02 1.46
N TYR A 73 -3.97 -2.23 2.33
CA TYR A 73 -2.90 -2.68 3.20
C TYR A 73 -3.46 -3.31 4.49
N LEU A 74 -2.85 -4.40 4.95
CA LEU A 74 -3.16 -5.13 6.19
C LEU A 74 -2.05 -4.87 7.23
N PRO A 75 -2.20 -3.84 8.08
CA PRO A 75 -1.12 -3.40 8.98
C PRO A 75 -0.67 -4.47 9.97
N ASP A 76 -1.60 -5.29 10.49
CA ASP A 76 -1.30 -6.33 11.48
C ASP A 76 -0.41 -7.46 10.95
N ARG A 77 -0.37 -7.64 9.62
CA ARG A 77 0.40 -8.71 8.96
C ARG A 77 1.55 -8.17 8.13
N GLY A 78 1.62 -6.86 7.87
CA GLY A 78 2.55 -6.29 6.90
C GLY A 78 2.30 -6.78 5.47
N LEU A 79 1.04 -7.07 5.12
CA LEU A 79 0.64 -7.66 3.83
C LEU A 79 -0.36 -6.77 3.12
N TYR A 80 -0.67 -7.11 1.87
CA TYR A 80 -1.66 -6.46 1.03
C TYR A 80 -2.81 -7.44 0.76
N GLU A 81 -4.02 -6.93 0.68
CA GLU A 81 -5.20 -7.69 0.27
C GLU A 81 -5.80 -7.10 -1.00
N GLY A 82 -5.82 -7.91 -2.05
CA GLY A 82 -6.56 -7.66 -3.28
C GLY A 82 -7.83 -8.49 -3.30
N VAL A 83 -8.99 -7.89 -3.56
CA VAL A 83 -10.25 -8.62 -3.77
C VAL A 83 -10.84 -8.23 -5.12
N VAL A 84 -11.10 -9.21 -5.97
CA VAL A 84 -11.81 -9.06 -7.24
C VAL A 84 -13.11 -9.83 -7.14
N SER A 85 -14.23 -9.17 -7.41
CA SER A 85 -15.55 -9.80 -7.45
C SER A 85 -16.20 -9.50 -8.78
N ALA A 86 -16.87 -10.48 -9.39
CA ALA A 86 -17.63 -10.29 -10.61
C ALA A 86 -18.92 -11.11 -10.59
N ARG A 87 -19.96 -10.59 -11.22
CA ARG A 87 -21.24 -11.29 -11.40
C ARG A 87 -21.78 -11.06 -12.80
N THR A 88 -22.16 -12.14 -13.47
CA THR A 88 -22.81 -12.07 -14.78
C THR A 88 -24.27 -11.64 -14.65
N LYS A 89 -24.77 -10.94 -15.67
CA LYS A 89 -26.10 -10.32 -15.72
C LYS A 89 -26.81 -10.60 -17.04
N GLY A 90 -28.13 -10.41 -17.07
CA GLY A 90 -28.94 -10.51 -18.29
C GLY A 90 -28.85 -11.89 -18.96
N PHE A 91 -28.82 -11.89 -20.30
CA PHE A 91 -28.73 -13.12 -21.11
C PHE A 91 -27.42 -13.88 -20.86
N VAL A 92 -26.31 -13.17 -20.71
CA VAL A 92 -25.01 -13.78 -20.36
C VAL A 92 -25.09 -14.43 -18.98
N GLY A 93 -25.79 -13.79 -18.04
CA GLY A 93 -26.17 -14.37 -16.75
C GLY A 93 -26.92 -15.68 -16.90
N LEU A 94 -27.96 -15.74 -17.72
CA LEU A 94 -28.74 -16.96 -17.94
C LEU A 94 -27.88 -18.13 -18.47
N VAL A 95 -27.06 -17.88 -19.50
CA VAL A 95 -26.18 -18.91 -20.09
C VAL A 95 -25.07 -19.35 -19.13
N SER A 96 -24.64 -18.46 -18.23
CA SER A 96 -23.62 -18.74 -17.21
C SER A 96 -24.19 -19.14 -15.85
N LEU A 97 -25.51 -19.41 -15.74
CA LEU A 97 -26.18 -19.74 -14.49
C LEU A 97 -25.96 -18.70 -13.36
N PHE A 98 -25.98 -17.42 -13.73
CA PHE A 98 -25.77 -16.26 -12.87
C PHE A 98 -24.50 -16.35 -12.03
N ARG A 99 -23.43 -16.83 -12.66
CA ARG A 99 -22.14 -17.04 -12.04
C ARG A 99 -21.61 -15.80 -11.33
N GLN A 100 -21.11 -16.01 -10.13
CA GLN A 100 -20.48 -15.04 -9.27
C GLN A 100 -19.10 -15.56 -8.89
N ASP A 101 -18.07 -14.79 -9.20
CA ASP A 101 -16.69 -15.10 -8.84
C ASP A 101 -16.22 -14.08 -7.81
N ARG A 102 -15.57 -14.55 -6.75
CA ARG A 102 -14.86 -13.72 -5.78
C ARG A 102 -13.48 -14.31 -5.55
N TYR A 103 -12.47 -13.54 -5.95
CA TYR A 103 -11.07 -13.84 -5.74
C TYR A 103 -10.51 -12.91 -4.68
N ARG A 104 -9.80 -13.47 -3.71
CA ARG A 104 -9.09 -12.73 -2.67
C ARG A 104 -7.65 -13.20 -2.68
N SER A 105 -6.70 -12.28 -2.82
CA SER A 105 -5.28 -12.58 -2.73
C SER A 105 -4.66 -11.78 -1.59
N VAL A 106 -3.94 -12.48 -0.71
CA VAL A 106 -3.07 -11.85 0.28
C VAL A 106 -1.65 -11.89 -0.28
N MET A 107 -0.98 -10.75 -0.31
CA MET A 107 0.29 -10.57 -1.00
C MET A 107 1.32 -9.91 -0.08
N ARG A 108 2.58 -10.29 -0.25
CA ARG A 108 3.75 -9.61 0.31
C ARG A 108 4.30 -8.64 -0.74
N LEU A 109 4.81 -7.49 -0.30
CA LEU A 109 5.65 -6.65 -1.15
C LEU A 109 7.10 -7.19 -1.09
N ASP A 110 7.69 -7.50 -2.22
CA ASP A 110 9.11 -7.87 -2.30
C ASP A 110 10.03 -6.64 -2.42
N ASP A 111 11.34 -6.89 -2.38
CA ASP A 111 12.36 -5.84 -2.44
C ASP A 111 12.39 -5.11 -3.78
N ASP A 112 11.86 -5.74 -4.85
CA ASP A 112 11.70 -5.15 -6.19
C ASP A 112 10.40 -4.33 -6.32
N GLY A 113 9.62 -4.22 -5.24
CA GLY A 113 8.35 -3.48 -5.23
C GLY A 113 7.18 -4.23 -5.88
N ARG A 114 7.28 -5.56 -6.06
CA ARG A 114 6.22 -6.40 -6.63
C ARG A 114 5.36 -7.03 -5.53
N LEU A 115 4.07 -7.17 -5.83
CA LEU A 115 3.15 -7.90 -4.97
C LEU A 115 3.20 -9.40 -5.31
N VAL A 116 3.66 -10.19 -4.35
CA VAL A 116 3.83 -11.64 -4.45
C VAL A 116 2.74 -12.35 -3.61
N PRO A 117 1.84 -13.15 -4.21
CA PRO A 117 0.74 -13.80 -3.51
C PRO A 117 1.20 -14.89 -2.54
N VAL A 118 0.90 -14.78 -1.25
CA VAL A 118 1.18 -15.83 -0.24
C VAL A 118 -0.05 -16.70 0.05
N GLU A 119 -1.25 -16.15 -0.18
CA GLU A 119 -2.52 -16.83 0.00
C GLU A 119 -3.47 -16.39 -1.11
N PHE A 120 -4.18 -17.35 -1.71
CA PHE A 120 -5.17 -17.09 -2.74
C PHE A 120 -6.44 -17.86 -2.45
N HIS A 121 -7.55 -17.13 -2.34
CA HIS A 121 -8.86 -17.67 -2.09
C HIS A 121 -9.78 -17.41 -3.28
N LYS A 122 -10.46 -18.46 -3.72
CA LYS A 122 -11.39 -18.46 -4.84
C LYS A 122 -12.73 -18.96 -4.37
N GLU A 123 -13.76 -18.15 -4.53
CA GLU A 123 -15.16 -18.53 -4.37
C GLU A 123 -15.88 -18.37 -5.72
N VAL A 124 -16.56 -19.42 -6.15
CA VAL A 124 -17.39 -19.44 -7.35
C VAL A 124 -18.77 -19.94 -6.98
N VAL A 125 -19.79 -19.15 -7.25
CA VAL A 125 -21.20 -19.50 -7.05
C VAL A 125 -21.88 -19.48 -8.40
N MET A 126 -22.50 -20.59 -8.83
CA MET A 126 -23.24 -20.66 -10.09
C MET A 126 -24.30 -21.75 -10.01
N GLY A 127 -25.53 -21.49 -10.48
CA GLY A 127 -26.57 -22.51 -10.65
C GLY A 127 -26.80 -23.43 -9.44
N GLY A 128 -26.86 -22.88 -8.22
CA GLY A 128 -27.02 -23.65 -6.98
C GLY A 128 -25.72 -24.20 -6.40
N PHE A 129 -24.63 -24.26 -7.17
CA PHE A 129 -23.33 -24.74 -6.70
C PHE A 129 -22.50 -23.63 -6.06
N LYS A 130 -21.79 -23.98 -4.99
CA LYS A 130 -20.71 -23.16 -4.42
C LYS A 130 -19.41 -23.95 -4.40
N SER A 131 -18.37 -23.40 -4.99
CA SER A 131 -17.00 -23.94 -4.98
C SER A 131 -16.08 -22.94 -4.30
N VAL A 132 -15.34 -23.41 -3.31
CA VAL A 132 -14.39 -22.61 -2.54
C VAL A 132 -13.04 -23.31 -2.59
N SER A 133 -11.99 -22.59 -2.97
CA SER A 133 -10.62 -23.09 -2.96
C SER A 133 -9.68 -22.10 -2.29
N SER A 134 -8.78 -22.60 -1.46
CA SER A 134 -7.71 -21.84 -0.83
C SER A 134 -6.37 -22.45 -1.22
N THR A 135 -5.50 -21.65 -1.82
CA THR A 135 -4.12 -21.98 -2.16
C THR A 135 -3.17 -21.19 -1.27
N PHE A 136 -2.16 -21.85 -0.75
CA PHE A 136 -1.10 -21.26 0.04
C PHE A 136 0.23 -21.47 -0.67
N LEU A 137 1.04 -20.42 -0.71
CA LEU A 137 2.29 -20.39 -1.45
C LEU A 137 3.44 -20.01 -0.51
N ASP A 138 4.33 -20.96 -0.26
CA ASP A 138 5.59 -20.72 0.45
C ASP A 138 6.74 -20.71 -0.55
N TYR A 139 7.17 -19.50 -0.92
CA TYR A 139 8.26 -19.32 -1.86
C TYR A 139 9.64 -19.60 -1.25
N ALA A 140 9.79 -19.57 0.08
CA ALA A 140 11.07 -19.84 0.73
C ALA A 140 11.40 -21.34 0.65
N SER A 141 10.39 -22.19 0.85
CA SER A 141 10.53 -23.64 0.68
C SER A 141 10.19 -24.14 -0.74
N GLY A 142 9.59 -23.30 -1.58
CA GLY A 142 9.12 -23.66 -2.91
C GLY A 142 7.89 -24.57 -2.90
N VAL A 143 7.16 -24.62 -1.77
CA VAL A 143 6.01 -25.51 -1.57
C VAL A 143 4.71 -24.77 -1.83
N MET A 144 3.79 -25.43 -2.53
CA MET A 144 2.41 -24.98 -2.72
C MET A 144 1.44 -26.08 -2.27
N TRP A 145 0.42 -25.71 -1.51
CA TRP A 145 -0.69 -26.61 -1.21
C TRP A 145 -2.03 -25.89 -1.40
N TRP A 146 -3.07 -26.69 -1.63
CA TRP A 146 -4.41 -26.17 -1.84
C TRP A 146 -5.45 -27.07 -1.20
N THR A 147 -6.58 -26.46 -0.84
CA THR A 147 -7.78 -27.14 -0.37
C THR A 147 -8.94 -26.64 -1.18
N SER A 148 -9.85 -27.54 -1.58
CA SER A 148 -11.06 -27.15 -2.29
C SER A 148 -12.25 -27.89 -1.70
N THR A 149 -13.36 -27.17 -1.61
CA THR A 149 -14.64 -27.73 -1.21
C THR A 149 -15.68 -27.28 -2.21
N ARG A 150 -16.42 -28.25 -2.74
CA ARG A 150 -17.60 -28.00 -3.57
C ARG A 150 -18.82 -28.46 -2.80
N VAL A 151 -19.79 -27.57 -2.66
CA VAL A 151 -21.08 -27.83 -2.04
C VAL A 151 -22.14 -27.62 -3.11
N GLU A 152 -23.02 -28.60 -3.26
CA GLU A 152 -24.25 -28.46 -4.04
C GLU A 152 -25.31 -27.84 -3.12
N GLY A 153 -25.77 -26.64 -3.46
CA GLY A 153 -26.98 -26.06 -2.88
C GLY A 153 -28.19 -26.54 -3.68
N GLY A 154 -29.11 -27.22 -3.00
CA GLY A 154 -30.37 -27.71 -3.56
C GLY A 154 -31.33 -26.60 -3.96
#